data_AF-A0A928SS80-F1
#
_entry.id   AF-A0A928SS80-F1
#
_cell.length_a   1.000
_cell.length_b   1.000
_cell.length_c   1.000
_cell.angle_alpha   90.00
_cell.angle_beta   90.00
_cell.angle_gamma   90.00
#
_symmetry.space_group_name_H-M   'P 1'
#
loop_
_entity.id
_entity.type
_entity.pdbx_description
1 polymer ?
#
loop_
_entity_poly.entity_id
_entity_poly.type
_entity_poly.pdbx_seq_one_letter_code
_entity_poly.pdbx_strand_id
1 'polypeptide(L)'
;MLAIALAVLVIGFTRTRLTTRFHEIKATSDVYALPSPEQTVVVSLGWRSALADLIFSNVLVSYGIHLQERRRFEFVGNYLETINELDPKFRAPYRYADTLLTLGTVAPHPEDYARARKILERGMQELPHDGELWTQAGQFMAYLAPSTFKDEELKKEWKLEGARRLARACELVGHNENMPYHCITAATLLSKAGEREATIQFLERVLTVVDDEQVRALAAGYLNRTVGERERDEVHWRVERFANVWHEDLSYVSKDALLTVGPPIDAARCAGGAAGCSASWRAWGERVERR
;
A
#
# COMPACT_ATOMS: atom_id res chain seq x y z
N MET A 1 -64.49 -9.75 -14.52
CA MET A 1 -64.27 -8.33 -14.87
C MET A 1 -64.13 -7.45 -13.63
N LEU A 2 -65.07 -7.48 -12.67
CA LEU A 2 -65.04 -6.61 -11.48
C LEU A 2 -63.81 -6.82 -10.57
N ALA A 3 -63.39 -8.08 -10.35
CA ALA A 3 -62.21 -8.39 -9.53
C ALA A 3 -60.88 -7.89 -10.13
N ILE A 4 -60.77 -7.90 -11.46
CA ILE A 4 -59.57 -7.42 -12.18
C ILE A 4 -59.51 -5.89 -12.10
N ALA A 5 -60.65 -5.21 -12.29
CA ALA A 5 -60.75 -3.76 -12.13
C ALA A 5 -60.37 -3.33 -10.71
N LEU A 6 -60.83 -4.07 -9.68
CA LEU A 6 -60.49 -3.80 -8.28
C LEU A 6 -58.98 -3.98 -8.02
N ALA A 7 -58.36 -5.06 -8.53
CA ALA A 7 -56.93 -5.31 -8.36
C ALA A 7 -56.06 -4.22 -9.02
N VAL A 8 -56.40 -3.78 -10.23
CA VAL A 8 -55.70 -2.69 -10.92
C VAL A 8 -55.81 -1.37 -10.14
N LEU A 9 -56.98 -1.10 -9.55
CA LEU A 9 -57.23 0.11 -8.79
C LEU A 9 -56.45 0.12 -7.45
N VAL A 10 -56.41 -1.03 -6.76
CA VAL A 10 -55.57 -1.19 -5.55
C VAL A 10 -54.09 -1.04 -5.90
N ILE A 11 -53.59 -1.72 -6.93
CA ILE A 11 -52.18 -1.62 -7.36
C ILE A 11 -51.83 -0.19 -7.74
N GLY A 12 -52.68 0.50 -8.50
CA GLY A 12 -52.45 1.89 -8.89
C GLY A 12 -52.39 2.83 -7.69
N PHE A 13 -53.30 2.67 -6.72
CA PHE A 13 -53.35 3.52 -5.54
C PHE A 13 -52.19 3.27 -4.57
N THR A 14 -51.83 2.00 -4.36
CA THR A 14 -50.69 1.65 -3.51
C THR A 14 -49.37 2.05 -4.17
N ARG A 15 -49.20 1.80 -5.46
CA ARG A 15 -47.96 2.10 -6.19
C ARG A 15 -47.65 3.58 -6.16
N THR A 16 -48.61 4.46 -6.44
CA THR A 16 -48.36 5.91 -6.44
C THR A 16 -47.93 6.40 -5.06
N ARG A 17 -48.63 6.02 -3.98
CA ARG A 17 -48.25 6.42 -2.60
C ARG A 17 -46.92 5.83 -2.16
N LEU A 18 -46.63 4.58 -2.53
CA LEU A 18 -45.34 3.95 -2.26
C LEU A 18 -44.23 4.63 -3.06
N THR A 19 -44.45 5.03 -4.31
CA THR A 19 -43.46 5.73 -5.13
C THR A 19 -43.15 7.11 -4.58
N THR A 20 -44.14 7.91 -4.13
CA THR A 20 -43.87 9.22 -3.50
C THR A 20 -43.09 9.06 -2.19
N ARG A 21 -43.52 8.14 -1.31
CA ARG A 21 -42.79 7.86 -0.07
C ARG A 21 -41.39 7.30 -0.32
N PHE A 22 -41.23 6.45 -1.33
CA PHE A 22 -39.92 5.92 -1.72
C PHE A 22 -39.03 7.04 -2.25
N HIS A 23 -39.56 7.99 -3.02
CA HIS A 23 -38.79 9.16 -3.46
C HIS A 23 -38.41 10.09 -2.29
N GLU A 24 -39.30 10.34 -1.34
CA GLU A 24 -38.99 11.13 -0.13
C GLU A 24 -37.95 10.43 0.74
N ILE A 25 -38.10 9.12 0.97
CA ILE A 25 -37.14 8.31 1.73
C ILE A 25 -35.80 8.26 1.00
N LYS A 26 -35.79 8.06 -0.32
CA LYS A 26 -34.56 8.04 -1.12
C LYS A 26 -33.85 9.40 -1.09
N ALA A 27 -34.60 10.51 -1.18
CA ALA A 27 -34.04 11.86 -1.06
C ALA A 27 -33.44 12.15 0.32
N THR A 28 -33.92 11.48 1.38
CA THR A 28 -33.47 11.72 2.76
C THR A 28 -32.51 10.63 3.26
N SER A 29 -32.48 9.48 2.60
CA SER A 29 -31.77 8.26 2.97
C SER A 29 -31.30 7.57 1.68
N ASP A 30 -30.32 8.17 1.02
CA ASP A 30 -29.58 7.59 -0.11
C ASP A 30 -28.66 6.44 0.34
N VAL A 31 -29.07 5.71 1.38
CA VAL A 31 -28.27 4.69 2.04
C VAL A 31 -28.98 3.36 1.82
N TYR A 32 -28.49 2.60 0.85
CA TYR A 32 -28.77 1.18 0.83
C TYR A 32 -28.09 0.55 2.05
N ALA A 33 -28.87 0.27 3.09
CA ALA A 33 -28.39 -0.53 4.21
C ALA A 33 -28.08 -1.93 3.67
N LEU A 34 -26.81 -2.18 3.37
CA LEU A 34 -26.35 -3.53 3.08
C LEU A 34 -26.51 -4.38 4.35
N PRO A 35 -26.83 -5.68 4.21
CA PRO A 35 -26.64 -6.63 5.29
C PRO A 35 -25.20 -6.58 5.82
N SER A 36 -24.94 -7.22 6.96
CA SER A 36 -23.56 -7.39 7.44
C SER A 36 -22.67 -8.01 6.34
N PRO A 37 -21.35 -7.74 6.33
CA PRO A 37 -20.43 -8.29 5.33
C PRO A 37 -20.60 -9.82 5.16
N GLU A 38 -20.74 -10.56 6.26
CA GLU A 38 -20.91 -12.02 6.25
C GLU A 38 -22.24 -12.43 5.61
N GLN A 39 -23.33 -11.72 5.91
CA GLN A 39 -24.64 -11.96 5.29
C GLN A 39 -24.61 -11.63 3.79
N THR A 40 -23.89 -10.58 3.40
CA THR A 40 -23.79 -10.18 1.99
C THR A 40 -23.05 -11.25 1.18
N VAL A 41 -22.03 -11.90 1.75
CA VAL A 41 -21.37 -13.07 1.12
C VAL A 41 -22.38 -14.19 0.87
N VAL A 42 -23.23 -14.52 1.83
CA VAL A 42 -24.26 -15.58 1.68
C VAL A 42 -25.28 -15.20 0.61
N VAL A 43 -25.77 -13.96 0.64
CA VAL A 43 -26.78 -13.45 -0.31
C VAL A 43 -26.22 -13.27 -1.73
N SER A 44 -24.89 -13.24 -1.90
CA SER A 44 -24.27 -13.19 -3.24
C SER A 44 -24.53 -14.42 -4.09
N LEU A 45 -24.97 -15.56 -3.49
CA LEU A 45 -25.25 -16.82 -4.19
C LEU A 45 -24.09 -17.31 -5.08
N GLY A 46 -22.85 -17.00 -4.71
CA GLY A 46 -21.64 -17.36 -5.45
C GLY A 46 -21.10 -16.28 -6.39
N TRP A 47 -21.84 -15.21 -6.66
CA TRP A 47 -21.44 -14.10 -7.54
C TRP A 47 -20.66 -13.01 -6.79
N ARG A 48 -19.69 -13.41 -5.96
CA ARG A 48 -19.02 -12.51 -5.00
C ARG A 48 -18.29 -11.35 -5.68
N SER A 49 -17.41 -11.62 -6.65
CA SER A 49 -16.65 -10.58 -7.35
C SER A 49 -17.54 -9.65 -8.18
N ALA A 50 -18.55 -10.19 -8.87
CA ALA A 50 -19.50 -9.37 -9.63
C ALA A 50 -20.31 -8.44 -8.72
N LEU A 51 -20.71 -8.92 -7.53
CA LEU A 51 -21.39 -8.09 -6.53
C LEU A 51 -20.44 -7.06 -5.92
N ALA A 52 -19.18 -7.43 -5.67
CA ALA A 52 -18.14 -6.51 -5.21
C ALA A 52 -17.94 -5.35 -6.19
N ASP A 53 -17.83 -5.63 -7.49
CA ASP A 53 -17.71 -4.63 -8.57
C ASP A 53 -18.92 -3.71 -8.66
N LEU A 54 -20.13 -4.27 -8.56
CA LEU A 54 -21.38 -3.52 -8.58
C LEU A 54 -21.46 -2.56 -7.39
N ILE A 55 -21.16 -3.06 -6.18
CA ILE A 55 -21.18 -2.23 -4.96
C ILE A 55 -20.11 -1.15 -5.06
N PHE A 56 -18.89 -1.47 -5.53
CA PHE A 56 -17.83 -0.48 -5.67
C PHE A 56 -18.17 0.60 -6.69
N SER A 57 -18.79 0.23 -7.81
CA SER A 57 -19.30 1.20 -8.80
C SER A 57 -20.32 2.15 -8.17
N ASN A 58 -21.24 1.62 -7.35
CA ASN A 58 -22.18 2.44 -6.58
C ASN A 58 -21.46 3.36 -5.59
N VAL A 59 -20.43 2.88 -4.88
CA VAL A 59 -19.63 3.71 -3.97
C VAL A 59 -19.03 4.91 -4.69
N LEU A 60 -18.40 4.70 -5.86
CA LEU A 60 -17.77 5.78 -6.61
C LEU A 60 -18.78 6.82 -7.10
N VAL A 61 -19.93 6.38 -7.62
CA VAL A 61 -21.01 7.28 -8.08
C VAL A 61 -21.60 8.05 -6.91
N SER A 62 -21.98 7.34 -5.83
CA SER A 62 -22.55 7.97 -4.63
C SER A 62 -21.57 8.97 -4.01
N TYR A 63 -20.29 8.61 -3.91
CA TYR A 63 -19.26 9.50 -3.40
C TYR A 63 -19.15 10.78 -4.25
N GLY A 64 -19.15 10.65 -5.59
CA GLY A 64 -19.15 11.80 -6.50
C GLY A 64 -20.36 12.73 -6.32
N ILE A 65 -21.56 12.17 -6.16
CA ILE A 65 -22.78 12.94 -5.88
C ILE A 65 -22.66 13.68 -4.54
N HIS A 66 -22.24 12.99 -3.47
CA HIS A 66 -22.08 13.60 -2.15
C HIS A 66 -21.02 14.72 -2.15
N LEU A 67 -19.93 14.53 -2.91
CA LEU A 67 -18.91 15.56 -3.10
C LEU A 67 -19.47 16.80 -3.81
N GLN A 68 -20.29 16.63 -4.86
CA GLN A 68 -20.96 17.74 -5.55
C GLN A 68 -21.95 18.48 -4.64
N GLU A 69 -22.71 17.74 -3.85
CA GLU A 69 -23.70 18.26 -2.90
C GLU A 69 -23.06 18.80 -1.60
N ARG A 70 -21.73 18.72 -1.49
CA ARG A 70 -20.94 19.11 -0.32
C ARG A 70 -21.36 18.44 0.98
N ARG A 71 -21.88 17.22 0.90
CA ARG A 71 -22.29 16.41 2.06
C ARG A 71 -21.36 15.21 2.27
N ARG A 72 -21.42 14.64 3.47
CA ARG A 72 -20.64 13.46 3.82
C ARG A 72 -21.33 12.19 3.36
N PHE A 73 -20.58 11.25 2.80
CA PHE A 73 -21.06 9.90 2.54
C PHE A 73 -20.75 8.98 3.73
N GLU A 74 -21.69 8.90 4.68
CA GLU A 74 -21.47 8.28 6.00
C GLU A 74 -21.10 6.78 5.95
N PHE A 75 -21.53 6.07 4.90
CA PHE A 75 -21.46 4.61 4.84
C PHE A 75 -20.32 4.06 4.00
N VAL A 76 -19.44 4.91 3.45
CA VAL A 76 -18.31 4.49 2.59
C VAL A 76 -17.53 3.35 3.23
N GLY A 77 -17.16 3.47 4.51
CA GLY A 77 -16.37 2.45 5.19
C GLY A 77 -17.09 1.10 5.27
N ASN A 78 -18.41 1.08 5.50
CA ASN A 78 -19.20 -0.15 5.55
C ASN A 78 -19.24 -0.82 4.17
N TYR A 79 -19.37 -0.03 3.11
CA TYR A 79 -19.31 -0.55 1.74
C TYR A 79 -17.94 -1.14 1.44
N LEU A 80 -16.85 -0.43 1.73
CA LEU A 80 -15.50 -0.93 1.47
C LEU A 80 -15.20 -2.22 2.22
N GLU A 81 -15.61 -2.34 3.49
CA GLU A 81 -15.47 -3.58 4.26
C GLU A 81 -16.30 -4.72 3.67
N THR A 82 -17.53 -4.45 3.23
CA THR A 82 -18.38 -5.46 2.58
C THR A 82 -17.78 -5.92 1.25
N ILE A 83 -17.25 -4.99 0.45
CA ILE A 83 -16.58 -5.30 -0.82
C ILE A 83 -15.34 -6.18 -0.55
N ASN A 84 -14.52 -5.82 0.43
CA ASN A 84 -13.31 -6.58 0.79
C ASN A 84 -13.63 -7.96 1.38
N GLU A 85 -14.82 -8.14 1.96
CA GLU A 85 -15.31 -9.44 2.41
C GLU A 85 -15.84 -10.28 1.26
N LEU A 86 -16.51 -9.66 0.28
CA LEU A 86 -16.94 -10.33 -0.94
C LEU A 86 -15.74 -10.79 -1.77
N ASP A 87 -14.79 -9.90 -2.04
CA ASP A 87 -13.59 -10.19 -2.84
C ASP A 87 -12.33 -9.59 -2.20
N PRO A 88 -11.62 -10.36 -1.35
CA PRO A 88 -10.39 -9.89 -0.69
C PRO A 88 -9.24 -9.57 -1.64
N LYS A 89 -9.28 -10.03 -2.90
CA LYS A 89 -8.24 -9.73 -3.90
C LYS A 89 -8.61 -8.53 -4.78
N PHE A 90 -9.79 -7.94 -4.56
CA PHE A 90 -10.18 -6.73 -5.28
C PHE A 90 -9.36 -5.54 -4.81
N ARG A 91 -8.38 -5.17 -5.63
CA ARG A 91 -7.37 -4.15 -5.33
C ARG A 91 -7.91 -2.74 -5.12
N ALA A 92 -8.88 -2.31 -5.93
CA ALA A 92 -9.30 -0.91 -6.00
C ALA A 92 -9.89 -0.38 -4.67
N PRO A 93 -10.80 -1.08 -3.97
CA PRO A 93 -11.30 -0.67 -2.67
C PRO A 93 -10.21 -0.33 -1.64
N TYR A 94 -9.14 -1.12 -1.56
CA TYR A 94 -7.99 -0.83 -0.69
C TYR A 94 -7.28 0.45 -1.11
N ARG A 95 -7.02 0.58 -2.42
CA ARG A 95 -6.35 1.74 -3.02
C ARG A 95 -7.13 3.05 -2.96
N TYR A 96 -8.42 3.02 -2.68
CA TYR A 96 -9.21 4.24 -2.56
C TYR A 96 -9.68 4.49 -1.12
N ALA A 97 -9.30 3.63 -0.16
CA ALA A 97 -9.82 3.70 1.19
C ALA A 97 -9.47 5.00 1.91
N ASP A 98 -8.22 5.46 1.83
CA ASP A 98 -7.79 6.73 2.40
C ASP A 98 -8.54 7.92 1.78
N THR A 99 -8.62 7.95 0.45
CA THR A 99 -9.25 9.03 -0.31
C THR A 99 -10.74 9.11 -0.01
N LEU A 100 -11.45 8.00 -0.13
CA LEU A 100 -12.91 7.96 0.03
C LEU A 100 -13.36 8.20 1.47
N LEU A 101 -12.50 7.91 2.46
CA LEU A 101 -12.83 8.10 3.88
C LEU A 101 -12.35 9.45 4.44
N THR A 102 -11.25 10.00 3.93
CA THR A 102 -10.59 11.14 4.57
C THR A 102 -10.53 12.40 3.70
N LEU A 103 -10.72 12.27 2.39
CA LEU A 103 -10.85 13.42 1.51
C LEU A 103 -12.33 13.70 1.25
N GLY A 104 -12.71 14.96 1.18
CA GLY A 104 -14.10 15.35 1.03
C GLY A 104 -14.29 16.84 1.25
N THR A 105 -15.51 17.33 1.01
CA THR A 105 -15.88 18.73 1.27
C THR A 105 -16.17 19.00 2.74
N VAL A 106 -16.56 17.95 3.48
CA VAL A 106 -16.81 17.99 4.91
C VAL A 106 -15.62 17.34 5.62
N ALA A 107 -15.19 17.94 6.72
CA ALA A 107 -14.10 17.37 7.51
C ALA A 107 -14.45 15.94 7.96
N PRO A 108 -13.57 14.94 7.69
CA PRO A 108 -13.78 13.59 8.15
C PRO A 108 -13.70 13.50 9.68
N HIS A 109 -14.30 12.46 10.24
CA HIS A 109 -14.18 12.19 11.66
C HIS A 109 -12.84 11.48 11.96
N PRO A 110 -12.29 11.61 13.18
CA PRO A 110 -11.06 10.92 13.56
C PRO A 110 -11.10 9.40 13.33
N GLU A 111 -12.25 8.75 13.53
CA GLU A 111 -12.45 7.32 13.29
C GLU A 111 -12.26 6.92 11.82
N ASP A 112 -12.48 7.82 10.86
CA ASP A 112 -12.31 7.53 9.43
C ASP A 112 -10.84 7.26 9.09
N TYR A 113 -9.91 7.96 9.75
CA TYR A 113 -8.47 7.75 9.58
C TYR A 113 -8.03 6.38 10.12
N ALA A 114 -8.53 6.02 11.31
CA ALA A 114 -8.27 4.71 11.90
C ALA A 114 -8.87 3.59 11.03
N ARG A 115 -10.07 3.81 10.47
CA ARG A 115 -10.73 2.87 9.58
C ARG A 115 -10.00 2.71 8.25
N ALA A 116 -9.56 3.81 7.64
CA ALA A 116 -8.74 3.79 6.43
C ALA A 116 -7.44 3.01 6.66
N ARG A 117 -6.75 3.26 7.79
CA ARG A 117 -5.57 2.48 8.20
C ARG A 117 -5.88 0.98 8.29
N LYS A 118 -6.97 0.59 8.96
CA LYS A 118 -7.36 -0.82 9.09
C LYS A 118 -7.61 -1.48 7.73
N ILE A 119 -8.28 -0.77 6.80
CA ILE A 119 -8.55 -1.28 5.45
C ILE A 119 -7.23 -1.44 4.68
N LEU A 120 -6.36 -0.44 4.70
CA LEU A 120 -5.04 -0.50 4.05
C LEU A 120 -4.17 -1.63 4.62
N GLU A 121 -4.18 -1.83 5.93
CA GLU A 121 -3.45 -2.92 6.59
C GLU A 121 -3.97 -4.30 6.16
N ARG A 122 -5.30 -4.49 6.08
CA ARG A 122 -5.89 -5.70 5.49
C ARG A 122 -5.46 -5.87 4.02
N GLY A 123 -5.49 -4.78 3.26
CA GLY A 123 -5.07 -4.80 1.85
C GLY A 123 -3.62 -5.26 1.68
N MET A 124 -2.69 -4.79 2.50
CA MET A 124 -1.28 -5.24 2.45
C MET A 124 -1.10 -6.70 2.89
N GLN A 125 -1.99 -7.25 3.73
CA GLN A 125 -1.98 -8.68 4.07
C GLN A 125 -2.50 -9.53 2.90
N GLU A 126 -3.54 -9.07 2.22
CA GLU A 126 -4.14 -9.78 1.08
C GLU A 126 -3.30 -9.63 -0.20
N LEU A 127 -2.62 -8.49 -0.37
CA LEU A 127 -1.84 -8.12 -1.55
C LEU A 127 -0.40 -7.76 -1.15
N PRO A 128 0.38 -8.68 -0.56
CA PRO A 128 1.68 -8.37 0.05
C PRO A 128 2.75 -7.91 -0.93
N HIS A 129 2.56 -8.17 -2.24
CA HIS A 129 3.48 -7.79 -3.31
C HIS A 129 3.02 -6.56 -4.10
N ASP A 130 1.93 -5.90 -3.70
CA ASP A 130 1.44 -4.70 -4.37
C ASP A 130 2.18 -3.45 -3.88
N GLY A 131 3.35 -3.18 -4.48
CA GLY A 131 4.19 -2.05 -4.10
C GLY A 131 3.47 -0.70 -4.09
N GLU A 132 2.49 -0.48 -4.97
CA GLU A 132 1.73 0.77 -5.03
C GLU A 132 0.79 0.92 -3.83
N LEU A 133 0.16 -0.17 -3.38
CA LEU A 133 -0.64 -0.17 -2.15
C LEU A 133 0.23 0.14 -0.92
N TRP A 134 1.43 -0.44 -0.85
CA TRP A 134 2.40 -0.12 0.20
C TRP A 134 2.85 1.36 0.15
N THR A 135 3.12 1.89 -1.05
CA THR A 135 3.45 3.31 -1.22
C THR A 135 2.32 4.19 -0.71
N GLN A 136 1.09 3.92 -1.13
CA GLN A 136 -0.07 4.71 -0.73
C GLN A 136 -0.31 4.64 0.78
N ALA A 137 -0.29 3.45 1.37
CA ALA A 137 -0.45 3.29 2.82
C ALA A 137 0.66 4.03 3.58
N GLY A 138 1.90 3.98 3.07
CA GLY A 138 3.01 4.74 3.61
C GLY A 138 2.82 6.25 3.54
N GLN A 139 2.37 6.79 2.40
CA GLN A 139 2.07 8.21 2.22
C GLN A 139 0.93 8.67 3.13
N PHE A 140 -0.14 7.89 3.22
CA PHE A 140 -1.29 8.15 4.08
C PHE A 140 -0.85 8.29 5.55
N MET A 141 -0.08 7.32 6.05
CA MET A 141 0.36 7.31 7.44
C MET A 141 1.50 8.29 7.75
N ALA A 142 2.37 8.58 6.78
CA ALA A 142 3.47 9.52 6.97
C ALA A 142 3.06 10.99 6.87
N TYR A 143 2.03 11.30 6.06
CA TYR A 143 1.70 12.68 5.70
C TYR A 143 0.25 13.04 5.95
N LEU A 144 -0.69 12.29 5.37
CA LEU A 144 -2.08 12.71 5.35
C LEU A 144 -2.71 12.63 6.75
N ALA A 145 -2.71 11.46 7.37
CA ALA A 145 -3.35 11.26 8.68
C ALA A 145 -2.68 12.05 9.82
N PRO A 146 -1.34 12.10 9.98
CA PRO A 146 -0.72 12.85 11.07
C PRO A 146 -1.04 14.35 11.06
N SER A 147 -1.38 14.92 9.91
CA SER A 147 -1.71 16.35 9.80
C SER A 147 -2.95 16.74 10.61
N THR A 148 -3.84 15.78 10.89
CA THR A 148 -5.11 16.03 11.59
C THR A 148 -5.06 15.74 13.09
N PHE A 149 -4.04 15.03 13.56
CA PHE A 149 -3.91 14.71 14.98
C PHE A 149 -3.46 15.92 15.79
N LYS A 150 -3.85 15.98 17.07
CA LYS A 150 -3.35 16.99 18.02
C LYS A 150 -2.20 16.45 18.87
N ASP A 151 -2.22 15.15 19.14
CA ASP A 151 -1.20 14.46 19.92
C ASP A 151 0.08 14.26 19.08
N GLU A 152 1.17 14.85 19.53
CA GLU A 152 2.47 14.79 18.85
C GLU A 152 3.12 13.41 18.93
N GLU A 153 2.87 12.62 19.98
CA GLU A 153 3.41 11.27 20.08
C GLU A 153 2.68 10.33 19.11
N LEU A 154 1.35 10.46 19.01
CA LEU A 154 0.57 9.75 17.99
C LEU A 154 1.01 10.10 16.57
N LYS A 155 1.32 11.39 16.31
CA LYS A 155 1.88 11.81 15.00
C LYS A 155 3.20 11.13 14.71
N LYS A 156 4.11 11.09 15.68
CA LYS A 156 5.43 10.46 15.52
C LYS A 156 5.28 8.97 15.24
N GLU A 157 4.40 8.28 15.99
CA GLU A 157 4.12 6.86 15.80
C GLU A 157 3.64 6.58 14.36
N TRP A 158 2.60 7.31 13.90
CA TRP A 158 2.06 7.13 12.55
C TRP A 158 3.09 7.47 11.47
N LYS A 159 3.89 8.52 11.68
CA LYS A 159 4.97 8.89 10.75
C LYS A 159 6.02 7.80 10.61
N LEU A 160 6.46 7.22 11.73
CA LEU A 160 7.41 6.13 11.74
C LEU A 160 6.84 4.89 11.03
N GLU A 161 5.59 4.58 11.31
CA GLU A 161 4.90 3.42 10.72
C GLU A 161 4.63 3.61 9.21
N GLY A 162 4.35 4.84 8.79
CA GLY A 162 4.31 5.24 7.37
C GLY A 162 5.68 5.14 6.70
N ALA A 163 6.75 5.57 7.38
CA ALA A 163 8.12 5.45 6.88
C ALA A 163 8.52 3.99 6.64
N ARG A 164 8.16 3.08 7.55
CA ARG A 164 8.38 1.64 7.40
C ARG A 164 7.62 1.07 6.20
N ARG A 165 6.37 1.48 5.96
CA ARG A 165 5.60 1.08 4.77
C ARG A 165 6.21 1.59 3.48
N LEU A 166 6.66 2.84 3.45
CA LEU A 166 7.37 3.40 2.29
C LEU A 166 8.68 2.65 2.02
N ALA A 167 9.44 2.33 3.07
CA ALA A 167 10.65 1.53 2.95
C ALA A 167 10.34 0.14 2.38
N ARG A 168 9.26 -0.51 2.84
CA ARG A 168 8.80 -1.78 2.26
C ARG A 168 8.36 -1.64 0.81
N ALA A 169 7.67 -0.56 0.45
CA ALA A 169 7.26 -0.31 -0.94
C ALA A 169 8.47 -0.26 -1.89
N CYS A 170 9.58 0.33 -1.43
CA CYS A 170 10.83 0.39 -2.17
C CYS A 170 11.49 -0.97 -2.41
N GLU A 171 11.28 -1.93 -1.50
CA GLU A 171 11.78 -3.31 -1.66
C GLU A 171 10.96 -4.11 -2.68
N LEU A 172 9.71 -3.71 -2.95
CA LEU A 172 8.79 -4.48 -3.79
C LEU A 172 8.93 -4.18 -5.29
N VAL A 173 9.97 -3.44 -5.71
CA VAL A 173 10.31 -3.14 -7.11
C VAL A 173 9.07 -2.83 -7.96
N GLY A 174 8.51 -1.64 -7.77
CA GLY A 174 7.38 -1.19 -8.57
C GLY A 174 7.83 -0.52 -9.88
N HIS A 175 7.04 -0.63 -10.94
CA HIS A 175 7.20 0.14 -12.18
C HIS A 175 6.91 1.66 -12.02
N ASN A 176 6.84 2.16 -10.79
CA ASN A 176 6.54 3.56 -10.53
C ASN A 176 7.83 4.39 -10.59
N GLU A 177 7.93 5.25 -11.59
CA GLU A 177 9.06 6.17 -11.79
C GLU A 177 9.34 7.07 -10.56
N ASN A 178 8.32 7.32 -9.74
CA ASN A 178 8.45 8.12 -8.52
C ASN A 178 8.87 7.31 -7.28
N MET A 179 8.91 5.97 -7.37
CA MET A 179 9.28 5.10 -6.24
C MET A 179 10.61 5.51 -5.60
N PRO A 180 11.68 5.82 -6.36
CA PRO A 180 12.94 6.20 -5.76
C PRO A 180 12.88 7.43 -4.86
N TYR A 181 12.06 8.43 -5.21
CA TYR A 181 11.84 9.61 -4.37
C TYR A 181 11.11 9.25 -3.08
N HIS A 182 10.18 8.30 -3.12
CA HIS A 182 9.52 7.77 -1.92
C HIS A 182 10.51 7.01 -1.02
N CYS A 183 11.53 6.37 -1.59
CA CYS A 183 12.60 5.73 -0.84
C CYS A 183 13.43 6.73 -0.04
N ILE A 184 13.92 7.78 -0.70
CA ILE A 184 14.66 8.86 -0.02
C ILE A 184 13.81 9.50 1.09
N THR A 185 12.52 9.66 0.81
CA THR A 185 11.55 10.17 1.77
C THR A 185 11.44 9.26 3.00
N ALA A 186 11.34 7.94 2.80
CA ALA A 186 11.32 6.96 3.87
C ALA A 186 12.59 7.03 4.73
N ALA A 187 13.76 7.07 4.10
CA ALA A 187 15.06 7.20 4.77
C ALA A 187 15.12 8.45 5.65
N THR A 188 14.62 9.58 5.14
CA THR A 188 14.58 10.84 5.89
C THR A 188 13.69 10.73 7.14
N LEU A 189 12.52 10.10 7.01
CA LEU A 189 11.60 9.92 8.13
C LEU A 189 12.17 8.96 9.19
N LEU A 190 12.77 7.84 8.77
CA LEU A 190 13.44 6.90 9.66
C LEU A 190 14.58 7.58 10.43
N SER A 191 15.42 8.35 9.74
CA SER A 191 16.52 9.10 10.36
C SER A 191 16.02 10.09 11.41
N LYS A 192 14.94 10.84 11.10
CA LYS A 192 14.33 11.79 12.04
C LYS A 192 13.70 11.10 13.26
N ALA A 193 13.26 9.85 13.11
CA ALA A 193 12.72 9.04 14.19
C ALA A 193 13.82 8.39 15.06
N GLY A 194 15.10 8.60 14.75
CA GLY A 194 16.23 8.00 15.48
C GLY A 194 16.58 6.58 15.02
N GLU A 195 15.95 6.07 13.96
CA GLU A 195 16.20 4.73 13.39
C GLU A 195 17.41 4.78 12.45
N ARG A 196 18.58 5.12 13.00
CA ARG A 196 19.83 5.35 12.25
C ARG A 196 20.24 4.12 11.46
N GLU A 197 20.34 2.97 12.11
CA GLU A 197 20.80 1.72 11.50
C GLU A 197 19.88 1.29 10.36
N ALA A 198 18.56 1.40 10.56
CA ALA A 198 17.57 1.11 9.53
C ALA A 198 17.72 2.06 8.33
N THR A 199 18.00 3.34 8.58
CA THR A 199 18.26 4.33 7.52
C THR A 199 19.49 3.94 6.69
N ILE A 200 20.58 3.53 7.33
CA ILE A 200 21.84 3.18 6.66
C ILE A 200 21.64 1.94 5.79
N GLN A 201 21.08 0.88 6.37
CA GLN A 201 20.78 -0.36 5.64
C GLN A 201 19.82 -0.12 4.47
N PHE A 202 18.89 0.82 4.63
CA PHE A 202 17.98 1.20 3.57
C PHE A 202 18.68 1.96 2.44
N LEU A 203 19.48 3.00 2.76
CA LEU A 203 20.23 3.78 1.78
C LEU A 203 21.25 2.93 1.03
N GLU A 204 21.94 2.01 1.71
CA GLU A 204 22.85 1.05 1.09
C GLU A 204 22.14 0.18 0.05
N ARG A 205 20.95 -0.34 0.38
CA ARG A 205 20.15 -1.12 -0.57
C ARG A 205 19.72 -0.29 -1.77
N VAL A 206 19.25 0.95 -1.56
CA VAL A 206 18.90 1.87 -2.65
C VAL A 206 20.09 2.10 -3.58
N LEU A 207 21.29 2.37 -3.02
CA LEU A 207 22.52 2.57 -3.80
C LEU A 207 22.96 1.32 -4.57
N THR A 208 22.65 0.14 -4.05
CA THR A 208 22.99 -1.14 -4.66
C THR A 208 22.07 -1.48 -5.83
N VAL A 209 20.77 -1.23 -5.67
CA VAL A 209 19.72 -1.72 -6.59
C VAL A 209 19.36 -0.71 -7.68
N VAL A 210 19.28 0.58 -7.33
CA VAL A 210 18.74 1.60 -8.23
C VAL A 210 19.82 2.08 -9.20
N ASP A 211 19.52 2.06 -10.49
CA ASP A 211 20.43 2.52 -11.56
C ASP A 211 20.29 4.02 -11.88
N ASP A 212 19.19 4.66 -11.49
CA ASP A 212 18.99 6.10 -11.71
C ASP A 212 20.04 6.94 -10.97
N GLU A 213 20.86 7.67 -11.72
CA GLU A 213 21.99 8.42 -11.17
C GLU A 213 21.54 9.58 -10.27
N GLN A 214 20.39 10.21 -10.56
CA GLN A 214 19.85 11.28 -9.71
C GLN A 214 19.45 10.73 -8.34
N VAL A 215 18.82 9.55 -8.31
CA VAL A 215 18.44 8.87 -7.07
C VAL A 215 19.68 8.42 -6.31
N ARG A 216 20.67 7.84 -7.00
CA ARG A 216 21.92 7.42 -6.36
C ARG A 216 22.65 8.61 -5.74
N ALA A 217 22.73 9.73 -6.45
CA ALA A 217 23.30 10.96 -5.93
C ALA A 217 22.54 11.49 -4.70
N LEU A 218 21.20 11.42 -4.71
CA LEU A 218 20.38 11.77 -3.55
C LEU A 218 20.67 10.82 -2.37
N ALA A 219 20.63 9.50 -2.59
CA ALA A 219 20.88 8.49 -1.56
C ALA A 219 22.27 8.66 -0.93
N ALA A 220 23.31 8.85 -1.75
CA ALA A 220 24.67 9.10 -1.30
C ALA A 220 24.77 10.42 -0.52
N GLY A 221 24.13 11.50 -1.00
CA GLY A 221 24.08 12.78 -0.30
C GLY A 221 23.35 12.71 1.06
N TYR A 222 22.35 11.83 1.20
CA TYR A 222 21.73 11.54 2.50
C TYR A 222 22.63 10.72 3.40
N LEU A 223 23.25 9.65 2.86
CA LEU A 223 24.19 8.82 3.61
C LEU A 223 25.31 9.69 4.20
N ASN A 224 25.91 10.57 3.39
CA ASN A 224 26.95 11.52 3.80
C ASN A 224 26.57 12.43 4.96
N ARG A 225 25.27 12.75 5.12
CA ARG A 225 24.77 13.57 6.22
C ARG A 225 24.44 12.76 7.47
N THR A 226 24.06 11.49 7.29
CA THR A 226 23.61 10.63 8.38
C THR A 226 24.78 9.89 9.06
N VAL A 227 25.83 9.55 8.31
CA VAL A 227 26.93 8.70 8.80
C VAL A 227 28.27 9.43 8.86
N GLY A 228 29.20 8.90 9.66
CA GLY A 228 30.58 9.38 9.69
C GLY A 228 31.39 8.87 8.50
N GLU A 229 32.54 9.50 8.21
CA GLU A 229 33.36 9.19 7.02
C GLU A 229 33.71 7.70 6.89
N ARG A 230 34.12 7.05 8.01
CA ARG A 230 34.47 5.62 8.00
C ARG A 230 33.31 4.73 7.53
N GLU A 231 32.11 4.96 8.05
CA GLU A 231 30.92 4.16 7.74
C GLU A 231 30.43 4.42 6.31
N ARG A 232 30.54 5.67 5.84
CA ARG A 232 30.30 6.03 4.44
C ARG A 232 31.24 5.25 3.52
N ASP A 233 32.54 5.29 3.80
CA ASP A 233 33.55 4.67 2.94
C ASP A 233 33.35 3.13 2.91
N GLU A 234 32.97 2.52 4.03
CA GLU A 234 32.58 1.11 4.10
C GLU A 234 31.37 0.80 3.20
N VAL A 235 30.31 1.63 3.22
CA VAL A 235 29.13 1.43 2.36
C VAL A 235 29.49 1.61 0.89
N HIS A 236 30.21 2.67 0.53
CA HIS A 236 30.65 2.91 -0.85
C HIS A 236 31.46 1.75 -1.38
N TRP A 237 32.43 1.28 -0.60
CA TRP A 237 33.25 0.13 -0.97
C TRP A 237 32.41 -1.14 -1.18
N ARG A 238 31.40 -1.40 -0.34
CA ARG A 238 30.48 -2.55 -0.52
C ARG A 238 29.66 -2.43 -1.81
N VAL A 239 29.12 -1.24 -2.10
CA VAL A 239 28.31 -0.97 -3.31
C VAL A 239 29.15 -1.10 -4.57
N GLU A 240 30.34 -0.50 -4.61
CA GLU A 240 31.25 -0.58 -5.76
C GLU A 240 31.72 -2.01 -6.02
N ARG A 241 32.08 -2.73 -4.96
CA ARG A 241 32.47 -4.13 -5.07
C ARG A 241 31.35 -5.00 -5.63
N PHE A 242 30.12 -4.82 -5.15
CA PHE A 242 28.97 -5.54 -5.69
C PHE A 242 28.76 -5.20 -7.17
N ALA A 243 28.85 -3.92 -7.54
CA ALA A 243 28.69 -3.47 -8.92
C ALA A 243 29.74 -4.08 -9.86
N ASN A 244 31.01 -4.17 -9.43
CA ASN A 244 32.07 -4.80 -10.23
C ASN A 244 31.80 -6.28 -10.49
N VAL A 245 31.44 -7.02 -9.45
CA VAL A 245 31.13 -8.47 -9.55
C VAL A 245 29.93 -8.70 -10.45
N TRP A 246 28.89 -7.89 -10.29
CA TRP A 246 27.72 -7.93 -11.14
C TRP A 246 28.07 -7.65 -12.59
N HIS A 247 28.91 -6.65 -12.86
CA HIS A 247 29.29 -6.27 -14.22
C HIS A 247 30.13 -7.34 -14.93
N GLU A 248 31.09 -7.95 -14.21
CA GLU A 248 32.00 -8.95 -14.78
C GLU A 248 31.31 -10.29 -15.06
N ASP A 249 30.53 -10.80 -14.11
CA ASP A 249 30.05 -12.19 -14.17
C ASP A 249 28.56 -12.33 -14.53
N LEU A 250 27.74 -11.31 -14.24
CA LEU A 250 26.28 -11.48 -14.10
C LEU A 250 25.46 -10.30 -14.66
N SER A 251 26.01 -9.55 -15.61
CA SER A 251 25.35 -8.35 -16.18
C SER A 251 24.03 -8.63 -16.91
N TYR A 252 23.75 -9.90 -17.22
CA TYR A 252 22.49 -10.36 -17.83
C TYR A 252 21.38 -10.63 -16.79
N VAL A 253 21.68 -10.58 -15.49
CA VAL A 253 20.73 -10.75 -14.38
C VAL A 253 20.50 -9.39 -13.73
N SER A 254 19.28 -9.06 -13.28
CA SER A 254 19.09 -7.82 -12.52
C SER A 254 19.79 -7.88 -11.16
N LYS A 255 20.24 -6.73 -10.65
CA LYS A 255 20.90 -6.64 -9.34
C LYS A 255 20.02 -7.21 -8.20
N ASP A 256 18.71 -6.98 -8.26
CA ASP A 256 17.74 -7.53 -7.30
C ASP A 256 17.66 -9.06 -7.32
N ALA A 257 17.62 -9.64 -8.53
CA ALA A 257 17.61 -11.09 -8.68
C ALA A 257 18.91 -11.68 -8.13
N LEU A 258 20.05 -11.03 -8.37
CA LEU A 258 21.34 -11.46 -7.81
C LEU A 258 21.35 -11.39 -6.27
N LEU A 259 20.87 -10.29 -5.68
CA LEU A 259 20.78 -10.17 -4.22
C LEU A 259 19.89 -11.24 -3.60
N THR A 260 18.83 -11.66 -4.29
CA THR A 260 17.90 -12.71 -3.84
C THR A 260 18.47 -14.12 -3.99
N VAL A 261 19.13 -14.41 -5.12
CA VAL A 261 19.68 -15.74 -5.42
C VAL A 261 20.93 -16.03 -4.58
N GLY A 262 21.68 -15.00 -4.20
CA GLY A 262 22.94 -15.14 -3.48
C GLY A 262 24.16 -15.13 -4.41
N PRO A 263 25.38 -15.20 -3.85
CA PRO A 263 26.59 -15.17 -4.63
C PRO A 263 26.71 -16.40 -5.54
N PRO A 264 27.45 -16.30 -6.67
CA PRO A 264 27.70 -17.45 -7.53
C PRO A 264 28.40 -18.58 -6.75
N ILE A 265 27.91 -19.80 -6.96
CA ILE A 265 28.42 -21.01 -6.35
C ILE A 265 29.44 -21.64 -7.32
N ASP A 266 30.70 -21.76 -6.90
CA ASP A 266 31.71 -22.54 -7.62
C ASP A 266 31.43 -24.03 -7.38
N ALA A 267 30.69 -24.64 -8.31
CA ALA A 267 30.28 -26.04 -8.22
C ALA A 267 31.47 -27.01 -8.06
N ALA A 268 32.61 -26.72 -8.71
CA ALA A 268 33.79 -27.56 -8.64
C ALA A 268 34.45 -27.53 -7.25
N ARG A 269 34.46 -26.37 -6.59
CA ARG A 269 34.92 -26.24 -5.20
C ARG A 269 33.91 -26.73 -4.17
N CYS A 270 32.63 -26.63 -4.47
CA CYS A 270 31.55 -27.09 -3.60
C CYS A 270 31.35 -28.61 -3.65
N ALA A 271 31.75 -29.26 -4.76
CA ALA A 271 31.77 -30.71 -4.88
C ALA A 271 32.86 -31.30 -3.98
N GLY A 272 32.47 -31.73 -2.78
CA GLY A 272 33.38 -32.42 -1.84
C GLY A 272 33.28 -31.98 -0.38
N GLY A 273 32.35 -31.08 -0.04
CA GLY A 273 32.15 -30.64 1.36
C GLY A 273 33.30 -29.81 1.93
N ALA A 274 34.22 -29.34 1.08
CA ALA A 274 35.37 -28.55 1.49
C ALA A 274 34.92 -27.20 2.09
N ALA A 275 35.63 -26.77 3.15
CA ALA A 275 35.52 -25.46 3.75
C ALA A 275 35.88 -24.39 2.70
N GLY A 276 34.88 -23.88 2.00
CA GLY A 276 35.12 -23.09 0.80
C GLY A 276 33.92 -22.96 -0.15
N CYS A 277 32.79 -23.61 0.13
CA CYS A 277 31.51 -23.29 -0.50
C CYS A 277 30.85 -22.14 0.26
N SER A 278 30.56 -21.02 -0.41
CA SER A 278 29.90 -19.90 0.27
C SER A 278 28.48 -19.85 -0.23
N ALA A 279 27.56 -20.21 0.65
CA ALA A 279 26.13 -20.06 0.40
C ALA A 279 25.62 -18.66 0.83
N SER A 280 26.48 -17.78 1.34
CA SER A 280 26.08 -16.44 1.78
C SER A 280 27.00 -15.34 1.24
N TRP A 281 26.44 -14.14 1.05
CA TRP A 281 27.23 -12.97 0.63
C TRP A 281 28.36 -12.64 1.62
N ARG A 282 28.13 -12.86 2.92
CA ARG A 282 29.15 -12.64 3.96
C ARG A 282 30.37 -13.56 3.76
N ALA A 283 30.15 -14.88 3.69
CA ALA A 283 31.24 -15.83 3.51
C ALA A 283 31.89 -15.73 2.12
N TRP A 284 31.16 -15.20 1.12
CA TRP A 284 31.72 -14.96 -0.21
C TRP A 284 32.63 -13.72 -0.18
N GLY A 285 32.16 -12.64 0.47
CA GLY A 285 32.92 -11.41 0.69
C GLY A 285 34.24 -11.66 1.44
N GLU A 286 34.17 -12.38 2.56
CA GLU A 286 35.36 -12.74 3.36
C GLU A 286 36.40 -13.56 2.58
N ARG A 287 35.98 -14.32 1.56
CA ARG A 287 36.91 -15.10 0.73
C ARG A 287 37.57 -14.26 -0.34
N VAL A 288 36.79 -13.43 -1.02
CA VAL A 288 37.33 -12.59 -2.08
C VAL A 288 38.25 -11.52 -1.48
N GLU A 289 38.07 -11.12 -0.22
CA GLU A 289 39.02 -10.25 0.52
C GLU A 289 40.36 -10.91 0.86
N ARG A 290 40.42 -12.24 0.91
CA ARG A 290 41.68 -12.98 1.19
C ARG A 290 42.49 -13.27 -0.07
N ARG A 291 41.99 -12.91 -1.25
CA ARG A 291 42.69 -13.05 -2.53
C ARG A 291 43.30 -11.71 -2.93
#